data_AF-A0A6A4ZHA6-F1
#
_entry.id   AF-A0A6A4ZHA6-F1
#
_cell.length_a   1.000
_cell.length_b   1.000
_cell.length_c   1.000
_cell.angle_alpha   90.00
_cell.angle_beta   90.00
_cell.angle_gamma   90.00
#
_symmetry.space_group_name_H-M   'P 1'
#
loop_
_entity.id
_entity.type
_entity.pdbx_description
1 polymer ?
#
loop_
_entity_poly.entity_id
_entity_poly.type
_entity_poly.pdbx_seq_one_letter_code
_entity_poly.pdbx_strand_id
1 'polypeptide(L)'
;MGTTQWNEIHMVVMRIMSQLPSPSLGGLPPVTAMSDRPAMSPLDTIILPGSLKSATLAMIESMQRANIDQAREALDAMHKEMNATNSFKRDRARKTHNKKR
;
A
#
# COMPACT_ATOMS: atom_id res chain seq x y z
N MET A 1 8.67 -0.68 -37.01
CA MET A 1 7.90 -0.13 -35.88
C MET A 1 8.18 -0.99 -34.66
N GLY A 2 8.99 -0.67 -33.66
CA GLY A 2 9.84 0.47 -33.33
C GLY A 2 10.34 0.18 -31.91
N THR A 3 11.44 -0.57 -31.76
CA THR A 3 12.01 -0.96 -30.44
C THR A 3 12.41 0.25 -29.59
N THR A 4 12.54 1.44 -30.21
CA THR A 4 12.87 2.72 -29.59
C THR A 4 11.73 3.30 -28.75
N GLN A 5 10.46 3.04 -29.11
CA GLN A 5 9.29 3.56 -28.37
C GLN A 5 9.09 2.89 -27.02
N TRP A 6 9.70 1.73 -26.80
CA TRP A 6 9.61 1.03 -25.50
C TRP A 6 10.14 1.91 -24.35
N ASN A 7 11.22 2.65 -24.57
CA ASN A 7 11.77 3.57 -23.57
C ASN A 7 10.81 4.73 -23.23
N GLU A 8 9.90 5.09 -24.12
CA GLU A 8 8.92 6.15 -23.87
C GLU A 8 7.67 5.60 -23.13
N ILE A 9 7.27 4.36 -23.44
CA ILE A 9 5.98 3.80 -23.00
C ILE A 9 6.13 2.91 -21.76
N HIS A 10 7.32 2.36 -21.48
CA HIS A 10 7.53 1.41 -20.37
C HIS A 10 7.09 1.96 -19.01
N MET A 11 7.33 3.25 -18.73
CA MET A 11 6.90 3.89 -17.48
C MET A 11 5.38 3.93 -17.35
N VAL A 12 4.67 4.15 -18.45
CA VAL A 12 3.20 4.16 -18.49
C VAL A 12 2.66 2.75 -18.26
N VAL A 13 3.24 1.75 -18.93
CA VAL A 13 2.87 0.33 -18.76
C VAL A 13 3.09 -0.12 -17.33
N MET A 14 4.27 0.19 -16.77
CA MET A 14 4.62 -0.18 -15.39
C MET A 14 3.63 0.45 -14.40
N ARG A 15 3.28 1.72 -14.60
CA ARG A 15 2.30 2.41 -13.75
C ARG A 15 0.90 1.79 -13.84
N ILE A 16 0.42 1.45 -15.04
CA ILE A 16 -0.87 0.77 -15.21
C ILE A 16 -0.86 -0.58 -14.49
N MET A 17 0.20 -1.37 -14.70
CA MET A 17 0.32 -2.69 -14.09
C MET A 17 0.36 -2.64 -12.56
N SER A 18 0.99 -1.61 -11.97
CA SER A 18 1.03 -1.43 -10.51
C SER A 18 -0.32 -1.05 -9.90
N GLN A 19 -1.27 -0.53 -10.68
CA GLN A 19 -2.61 -0.15 -10.23
C GLN A 19 -3.64 -1.28 -10.38
N LEU A 20 -3.34 -2.31 -11.17
CA LEU A 20 -4.27 -3.41 -11.42
C LEU A 20 -4.29 -4.43 -10.27
N PRO A 21 -5.48 -4.97 -9.92
CA PRO A 21 -5.60 -5.99 -8.89
C PRO A 21 -4.86 -7.27 -9.31
N SER A 22 -4.06 -7.82 -8.39
CA SER A 22 -3.30 -9.05 -8.63
C SER A 22 -3.88 -10.22 -7.83
N PRO A 23 -4.21 -11.36 -8.47
CA PRO A 23 -4.68 -12.55 -7.77
C PRO A 23 -3.69 -13.05 -6.71
N SER A 24 -2.39 -12.94 -6.97
CA SER A 24 -1.32 -13.35 -6.05
C SER A 24 -1.25 -12.49 -4.78
N LEU A 25 -1.83 -11.28 -4.81
CA LEU A 25 -1.93 -10.36 -3.68
C LEU A 25 -3.35 -10.37 -3.07
N GLY A 26 -4.14 -11.43 -3.31
CA GLY A 26 -5.51 -11.52 -2.81
C GLY A 26 -6.48 -10.57 -3.51
N GLY A 27 -6.19 -10.19 -4.75
CA GLY A 27 -6.98 -9.21 -5.52
C GLY A 27 -6.61 -7.76 -5.22
N LEU A 28 -5.58 -7.51 -4.40
CA LEU A 28 -5.09 -6.15 -4.13
C LEU A 28 -4.14 -5.68 -5.24
N PRO A 29 -4.20 -4.40 -5.63
CA PRO A 29 -3.18 -3.80 -6.47
C PRO A 29 -1.82 -3.75 -5.78
N PRO A 30 -0.72 -3.97 -6.52
CA PRO A 30 0.64 -3.86 -5.99
C PRO A 30 0.91 -2.53 -5.29
N VAL A 31 0.44 -1.41 -5.84
CA VAL A 31 0.60 -0.09 -5.21
C VAL A 31 -0.06 -0.02 -3.84
N THR A 32 -1.24 -0.63 -3.68
CA THR A 32 -1.96 -0.68 -2.41
C THR A 32 -1.22 -1.54 -1.40
N ALA A 33 -0.75 -2.72 -1.81
CA ALA A 33 -0.01 -3.61 -0.92
C ALA A 33 1.33 -3.00 -0.43
N MET A 34 1.98 -2.18 -1.25
CA MET A 34 3.30 -1.62 -0.93
C MET A 34 3.24 -0.26 -0.22
N SER A 35 2.25 0.57 -0.53
CA SER A 35 2.19 1.96 -0.04
C SER A 35 1.00 2.23 0.87
N ASP A 36 0.13 1.24 1.08
CA ASP A 36 -1.13 1.36 1.82
C ASP A 36 -2.05 2.48 1.29
N ARG A 37 -1.83 2.90 0.04
CA ARG A 37 -2.64 3.90 -0.65
C ARG A 37 -3.59 3.21 -1.62
N PRO A 38 -4.84 3.68 -1.74
CA PRO A 38 -5.73 3.14 -2.73
C PRO A 38 -5.14 3.29 -4.14
N ALA A 39 -5.33 2.26 -4.97
CA ALA A 39 -4.92 2.33 -6.36
C ALA A 39 -5.69 3.46 -7.06
N MET A 40 -4.95 4.36 -7.69
CA MET A 40 -5.52 5.45 -8.47
C MET A 40 -6.10 4.90 -9.76
N SER A 41 -7.25 5.41 -10.19
CA SER A 41 -7.71 5.22 -11.56
C SER A 41 -6.79 6.00 -12.51
N PRO A 42 -6.51 5.50 -13.72
CA PRO A 42 -5.82 6.29 -14.75
C PRO A 42 -6.47 7.66 -14.97
N LEU A 43 -7.80 7.75 -14.80
CA LEU A 43 -8.59 8.99 -14.90
C LEU A 43 -8.31 9.98 -13.76
N ASP A 44 -7.95 9.51 -12.56
CA ASP A 44 -7.57 10.40 -11.45
C ASP A 44 -6.23 11.11 -11.71
N THR A 45 -5.44 10.58 -12.65
CA THR A 45 -4.15 11.17 -13.07
C THR A 45 -4.33 12.26 -14.12
N ILE A 46 -5.44 12.23 -14.86
CA ILE A 46 -5.82 13.30 -15.76
C ILE A 46 -6.40 14.38 -14.87
N ILE A 47 -5.68 15.50 -14.74
CA ILE A 47 -6.24 16.72 -14.17
C ILE A 47 -7.30 17.20 -15.16
N LEU A 48 -8.49 16.60 -15.14
CA LEU A 48 -9.66 17.30 -15.65
C LEU A 48 -9.76 18.57 -14.79
N PRO A 49 -10.03 19.74 -15.37
CA PRO A 49 -10.39 20.93 -14.61
C PRO A 49 -11.73 20.64 -13.91
N GLY A 50 -11.69 19.86 -12.85
CA GLY A 50 -12.77 19.71 -11.89
C GLY A 50 -12.86 20.98 -11.05
N SER A 51 -13.98 21.14 -10.35
CA SER A 51 -14.19 22.26 -9.44
C SER A 51 -12.99 22.40 -8.50
N LEU A 52 -12.19 23.45 -8.69
CA LEU A 52 -11.10 23.81 -7.80
C LEU A 52 -11.71 24.03 -6.41
N LYS A 53 -11.57 23.04 -5.53
CA LYS A 53 -11.86 23.23 -4.12
C LYS A 53 -10.74 24.11 -3.58
N SER A 54 -11.06 25.35 -3.21
CA SER A 54 -10.10 26.21 -2.54
C SER A 54 -9.78 25.61 -1.17
N ALA A 55 -8.71 24.82 -1.10
CA ALA A 55 -8.14 24.38 0.16
C ALA A 55 -7.03 25.36 0.53
N THR A 56 -7.13 25.98 1.70
CA THR A 56 -6.04 26.77 2.27
C THR A 56 -4.87 25.84 2.55
N LEU A 57 -3.62 26.31 2.39
CA LEU A 57 -2.41 25.52 2.65
C LEU A 57 -2.44 24.81 4.03
N ALA A 58 -2.95 25.51 5.04
CA ALA A 58 -3.14 24.96 6.39
C ALA A 58 -4.02 23.70 6.44
N MET A 59 -5.06 23.63 5.60
CA MET A 59 -5.96 22.49 5.51
C MET A 59 -5.30 21.28 4.84
N ILE A 60 -4.40 21.52 3.87
CA ILE A 60 -3.61 20.46 3.22
C ILE A 60 -2.59 19.90 4.21
N GLU A 61 -1.88 20.77 4.93
CA GLU A 61 -0.91 20.35 5.94
C GLU A 61 -1.56 19.57 7.08
N SER A 62 -2.75 19.99 7.54
CA SER A 62 -3.48 19.26 8.58
C SER A 62 -3.91 17.87 8.09
N MET A 63 -4.39 17.77 6.84
CA MET A 63 -4.77 16.49 6.24
C MET A 63 -3.57 15.57 6.08
N GLN A 64 -2.41 16.11 5.67
CA GLN A 64 -1.18 15.34 5.54
C GLN A 64 -0.72 14.77 6.89
N ARG A 65 -0.74 15.58 7.95
CA ARG A 65 -0.37 15.13 9.30
C ARG A 65 -1.33 14.03 9.78
N ALA A 66 -2.64 14.25 9.63
CA ALA A 66 -3.66 13.26 10.00
C ALA A 66 -3.45 11.92 9.28
N ASN A 67 -3.15 11.94 7.98
CA ASN A 67 -2.89 10.72 7.21
C ASN A 67 -1.63 9.99 7.69
N ILE A 68 -0.57 10.73 8.06
CA ILE A 68 0.67 10.14 8.59
C ILE A 68 0.41 9.50 9.95
N ASP A 69 -0.37 10.15 10.82
CA ASP A 69 -0.68 9.62 12.14
C ASP A 69 -1.58 8.37 12.03
N GLN A 70 -2.55 8.36 11.12
CA GLN A 70 -3.36 7.17 10.83
C GLN A 70 -2.50 6.00 10.31
N ALA A 71 -1.54 6.27 9.43
CA ALA A 71 -0.62 5.24 8.93
C ALA A 71 0.27 4.68 10.06
N ARG A 72 0.71 5.52 11.00
CA ARG A 72 1.46 5.08 12.18
C ARG A 72 0.64 4.15 13.06
N GLU A 73 -0.60 4.53 13.35
CA GLU A 73 -1.51 3.70 14.17
C GLU A 73 -1.77 2.34 13.52
N ALA A 74 -1.99 2.31 12.21
CA ALA A 74 -2.18 1.07 11.45
C ALA A 74 -0.93 0.16 11.53
N LEU A 75 0.27 0.71 11.36
CA LEU A 75 1.53 -0.05 11.48
C LEU A 75 1.75 -0.58 12.89
N ASP A 76 1.46 0.21 13.93
CA ASP A 76 1.57 -0.23 15.32
C ASP A 76 0.58 -1.36 15.64
N ALA A 77 -0.65 -1.27 15.12
CA ALA A 77 -1.63 -2.34 15.24
C ALA A 77 -1.14 -3.62 14.56
N MET A 78 -0.62 -3.52 13.33
CA MET A 78 -0.04 -4.64 12.59
C MET A 78 1.13 -5.28 13.36
N HIS A 79 2.03 -4.47 13.92
CA HIS A 79 3.15 -4.96 14.72
C HIS A 79 2.68 -5.68 16.00
N LYS A 80 1.64 -5.19 16.68
CA LYS A 80 1.05 -5.86 17.85
C LYS A 80 0.50 -7.23 17.48
N GLU A 81 -0.26 -7.32 16.38
CA GLU A 81 -0.82 -8.58 15.89
C GLU A 81 0.28 -9.56 15.47
N MET A 82 1.29 -9.09 14.74
CA MET A 82 2.45 -9.90 14.34
C MET A 82 3.21 -10.42 15.58
N ASN A 83 3.38 -9.61 16.62
CA ASN A 83 4.05 -10.03 17.84
C ASN A 83 3.23 -11.08 18.60
N ALA A 84 1.90 -10.93 18.68
CA ALA A 84 1.02 -11.90 19.32
C ALA A 84 1.00 -13.25 18.57
N THR A 85 0.94 -13.22 17.24
CA THR A 85 1.00 -14.45 16.44
C THR A 85 2.37 -15.13 16.55
N ASN A 86 3.46 -14.36 16.56
CA ASN A 86 4.81 -14.91 16.73
C ASN A 86 5.05 -15.47 18.14
N SER A 87 4.54 -14.83 19.20
CA SER A 87 4.64 -15.37 20.56
C SER A 87 3.89 -16.69 20.69
N PHE A 88 2.67 -16.77 20.14
CA PHE A 88 1.90 -18.02 20.09
C PHE A 88 2.63 -19.14 19.34
N LYS A 89 3.22 -18.83 18.17
CA LYS A 89 4.03 -19.79 17.41
C LYS A 89 5.24 -20.29 18.22
N ARG A 90 5.94 -19.37 18.90
CA ARG A 90 7.09 -19.70 19.76
C ARG A 90 6.69 -20.60 20.93
N ASP A 91 5.58 -20.31 21.61
CA ASP A 91 5.09 -21.13 22.72
C ASP A 91 4.66 -22.52 22.27
N ARG A 92 4.00 -22.62 21.11
CA ARG A 92 3.68 -23.92 20.51
C ARG A 92 4.95 -24.71 20.18
N ALA A 93 5.96 -24.08 19.60
CA ALA A 93 7.25 -24.71 19.29
C ALA A 93 7.99 -25.18 20.56
N ARG A 94 7.95 -24.39 21.64
CA ARG A 94 8.52 -24.78 22.95
C ARG A 94 7.81 -26.01 23.53
N LYS A 95 6.47 -26.03 23.48
CA LYS A 95 5.66 -27.17 23.96
C LYS A 95 5.94 -28.45 23.16
N THR A 96 6.08 -28.36 21.83
CA THR A 96 6.41 -29.54 21.01
C THR A 96 7.84 -30.02 21.21
N HIS A 97 8.80 -29.12 21.40
CA HIS A 97 10.19 -29.47 21.73
C HIS A 97 10.29 -30.17 23.09
N ASN A 98 9.64 -29.63 24.14
CA ASN A 98 9.66 -30.22 25.47
C ASN A 98 8.95 -31.59 25.55
N LYS A 99 7.98 -31.87 24.66
CA LYS A 99 7.32 -33.17 24.60
C LYS A 99 8.16 -34.25 23.89
N LYS A 100 9.17 -33.85 23.12
CA LYS A 100 10.09 -34.75 22.40
C LYS A 100 11.35 -35.10 23.20
N ARG A 101 11.57 -34.42 24.33
CA ARG A 101 12.67 -34.67 25.27
C ARG A 101 12.14 -35.48 26.45
#